data_AF-A0A836VIZ1-F1
#
_entry.id   AF-A0A836VIZ1-F1
#
_cell.length_a   1.000
_cell.length_b   1.000
_cell.length_c   1.000
_cell.angle_alpha   90.00
_cell.angle_beta   90.00
_cell.angle_gamma   90.00
#
_symmetry.space_group_name_H-M   'P 1'
#
loop_
_entity.id
_entity.type
_entity.pdbx_description
1 polymer ?
#
loop_
_entity_poly.entity_id
_entity_poly.type
_entity_poly.pdbx_seq_one_letter_code
_entity_poly.pdbx_strand_id
1 'polypeptide(L)'
;IDTTAGRIIFNEALPDDMPFINQNIDKGAIKLISGDVHRRHGNRQTAEAVDELKRTGYYWATLSGTSVAVDDVVVPKQKDEIIAEAQGEVKKVREQYANGIITDGERYNKIIDIWTHATSSVSRAVQRALEEAEEGFNSIFVMKDSGARGSEDQVKQLGGMRGLMNKPQKKLTGAVGEIIETPIIASFKEGLSVLEYFISTHGARKGLADTALKTAEAGYLTRRMVDVAQDVVISEVDCGTRQGIWIGALKDGEEIVEPLADRIVGRVLLEDAVDQDGNAVVAADTLLEEDDANRIAQSGFEQVRIRSVLSCESLRGVCAKCYGRNLASGRIVNIGEAVGVIAAQSIGEPGTQLTLRTFHIGGTASR
;
A
#
# COMPACT_ATOMS: atom_id res chain seq x y z
N ILE A 1 0.29 -17.73 30.12
CA ILE A 1 0.48 -16.92 28.89
C ILE A 1 1.25 -15.69 29.35
N ASP A 2 2.49 -15.50 28.91
CA ASP A 2 3.26 -14.30 29.22
C ASP A 2 2.72 -13.14 28.37
N THR A 3 2.14 -12.14 29.01
CA THR A 3 1.43 -11.03 28.35
C THR A 3 1.51 -9.76 29.19
N THR A 4 1.03 -8.64 28.65
CA THR A 4 1.00 -7.33 29.32
C THR A 4 -0.44 -6.96 29.72
N ALA A 5 -0.59 -6.09 30.72
CA ALA A 5 -1.91 -5.61 31.16
C ALA A 5 -2.71 -4.95 30.01
N GLY A 6 -2.03 -4.19 29.14
CA GLY A 6 -2.66 -3.58 27.97
C GLY A 6 -3.20 -4.60 26.97
N ARG A 7 -2.53 -5.74 26.79
CA ARG A 7 -3.03 -6.84 25.94
C ARG A 7 -4.27 -7.49 26.55
N ILE A 8 -4.36 -7.60 27.88
CA ILE A 8 -5.56 -8.14 28.53
C ILE A 8 -6.74 -7.21 28.28
N ILE A 9 -6.59 -5.90 28.55
CA ILE A 9 -7.64 -4.90 28.32
C ILE A 9 -8.07 -4.86 26.84
N PHE A 10 -7.11 -4.98 25.91
CA PHE A 10 -7.43 -5.05 24.49
C PHE A 10 -8.29 -6.27 24.13
N ASN A 11 -7.98 -7.44 24.70
CA ASN A 11 -8.76 -8.66 24.45
C ASN A 11 -10.13 -8.61 25.12
N GLU A 12 -10.30 -7.91 26.25
CA GLU A 12 -11.62 -7.67 26.87
C GLU A 12 -12.56 -6.82 26.00
N ALA A 13 -12.00 -6.01 25.09
CA ALA A 13 -12.79 -5.23 24.13
C ALA A 13 -13.26 -6.07 22.92
N LEU A 14 -12.75 -7.29 22.76
CA LEU A 14 -13.14 -8.21 21.69
C LEU A 14 -14.26 -9.15 22.17
N PRO A 15 -15.02 -9.78 21.24
CA PRO A 15 -15.98 -10.82 21.59
C PRO A 15 -15.33 -12.00 22.35
N ASP A 16 -16.04 -12.59 23.31
CA ASP A 16 -15.53 -13.61 24.25
C ASP A 16 -14.98 -14.89 23.57
N ASP A 17 -15.41 -15.19 22.35
CA ASP A 17 -15.03 -16.38 21.58
C ASP A 17 -13.86 -16.13 20.60
N MET A 18 -13.29 -14.93 20.61
CA MET A 18 -12.06 -14.64 19.87
C MET A 18 -10.83 -15.27 20.55
N PRO A 19 -9.88 -15.83 19.78
CA PRO A 19 -8.61 -16.29 20.34
C PRO A 19 -7.84 -15.14 20.99
N PHE A 20 -7.18 -15.41 22.11
CA PHE A 20 -6.38 -14.40 22.81
C PHE A 20 -5.22 -13.90 21.95
N ILE A 21 -5.22 -12.60 21.66
CA ILE A 21 -4.24 -11.93 20.80
C ILE A 21 -3.06 -11.46 21.64
N ASN A 22 -1.90 -12.10 21.46
CA ASN A 22 -0.68 -11.80 22.22
C ASN A 22 0.46 -11.26 21.33
N GLN A 23 0.20 -10.17 20.63
CA GLN A 23 1.19 -9.49 19.78
C GLN A 23 1.09 -7.97 19.95
N ASN A 24 2.06 -7.24 19.38
CA ASN A 24 1.91 -5.78 19.26
C ASN A 24 0.86 -5.47 18.20
N ILE A 25 -0.03 -4.53 18.53
CA ILE A 25 -1.19 -4.18 17.71
C ILE A 25 -0.85 -2.91 16.92
N ASP A 26 -0.44 -3.10 15.68
CA ASP A 26 -0.28 -2.03 14.70
C ASP A 26 -1.58 -1.86 13.88
N LYS A 27 -1.59 -0.86 12.99
CA LYS A 27 -2.73 -0.63 12.08
C LYS A 27 -3.07 -1.86 11.23
N GLY A 28 -2.06 -2.63 10.82
CA GLY A 28 -2.23 -3.86 10.04
C GLY A 28 -2.96 -4.94 10.82
N ALA A 29 -2.54 -5.19 12.05
CA ALA A 29 -3.16 -6.12 12.98
C ALA A 29 -4.62 -5.73 13.25
N ILE A 30 -4.93 -4.45 13.53
CA ILE A 30 -6.32 -4.01 13.75
C ILE A 30 -7.21 -4.34 12.54
N LYS A 31 -6.70 -4.15 11.32
CA LYS A 31 -7.44 -4.48 10.10
C LYS A 31 -7.72 -5.98 9.99
N LEU A 32 -6.71 -6.82 10.28
CA LEU A 32 -6.85 -8.27 10.25
C LEU A 32 -7.82 -8.79 11.30
N ILE A 33 -7.72 -8.27 12.53
CA ILE A 33 -8.59 -8.62 13.65
C ILE A 33 -10.03 -8.22 13.35
N SER A 34 -10.25 -6.99 12.85
CA SER A 34 -11.60 -6.53 12.47
C SER A 34 -12.20 -7.40 11.35
N GLY A 35 -11.36 -7.84 10.40
CA GLY A 35 -11.77 -8.78 9.37
C GLY A 35 -12.14 -10.15 9.93
N ASP A 36 -11.40 -10.66 10.92
CA ASP A 36 -11.71 -11.94 11.55
C ASP A 36 -13.00 -11.90 12.37
N VAL A 37 -13.21 -10.83 13.14
CA VAL A 37 -14.47 -10.59 13.85
C VAL A 37 -15.63 -10.54 12.84
N HIS A 38 -15.46 -9.85 11.72
CA HIS A 38 -16.49 -9.79 10.68
C HIS A 38 -16.85 -11.15 10.09
N ARG A 39 -15.85 -12.01 9.84
CA ARG A 39 -16.09 -13.35 9.31
C ARG A 39 -16.85 -14.24 10.28
N ARG A 40 -16.49 -14.21 11.57
CA ARG A 40 -17.11 -15.09 12.59
C ARG A 40 -18.49 -14.61 13.04
N HIS A 41 -18.67 -13.29 13.14
CA HIS A 41 -19.80 -12.69 13.85
C HIS A 41 -20.74 -11.85 12.98
N GLY A 42 -20.31 -11.51 11.77
CA GLY A 42 -21.05 -10.63 10.87
C GLY A 42 -21.14 -9.18 11.36
N ASN A 43 -22.03 -8.41 10.72
CA ASN A 43 -21.98 -6.94 10.76
C ASN A 43 -22.21 -6.33 12.15
N ARG A 44 -23.24 -6.79 12.88
CA ARG A 44 -23.68 -6.13 14.13
C ARG A 44 -22.60 -6.21 15.21
N GLN A 45 -22.13 -7.42 15.50
CA GLN A 45 -21.11 -7.66 16.52
C GLN A 45 -19.77 -7.03 16.13
N THR A 46 -19.42 -7.00 14.83
CA THR A 46 -18.24 -6.27 14.36
C THR A 46 -18.33 -4.79 14.63
N ALA A 47 -19.50 -4.17 14.39
CA ALA A 47 -19.70 -2.76 14.66
C ALA A 47 -19.57 -2.44 16.16
N GLU A 48 -20.11 -3.30 17.03
CA GLU A 48 -19.97 -3.19 18.49
C GLU A 48 -18.50 -3.32 18.93
N ALA A 49 -17.78 -4.33 18.43
CA ALA A 49 -16.37 -4.55 18.75
C ALA A 49 -15.48 -3.37 18.28
N VAL A 50 -15.71 -2.86 17.06
CA VAL A 50 -14.96 -1.70 16.54
C VAL A 50 -15.26 -0.42 17.34
N ASP A 51 -16.50 -0.24 17.83
CA ASP A 51 -16.83 0.91 18.68
C ASP A 51 -16.12 0.84 20.04
N GLU A 52 -16.02 -0.36 20.62
CA GLU A 52 -15.31 -0.58 21.88
C GLU A 52 -13.79 -0.42 21.72
N LEU A 53 -13.23 -0.96 20.63
CA LEU A 53 -11.84 -0.71 20.25
C LEU A 53 -11.54 0.78 20.06
N LYS A 54 -12.46 1.52 19.44
CA LYS A 54 -12.35 2.98 19.28
C LYS A 54 -12.34 3.68 20.65
N ARG A 55 -13.24 3.30 21.57
CA ARG A 55 -13.31 3.87 22.93
C ARG A 55 -12.04 3.59 23.71
N THR A 56 -11.63 2.34 23.76
CA THR A 56 -10.39 1.88 24.40
C THR A 56 -9.19 2.61 23.81
N GLY A 57 -9.10 2.67 22.49
CA GLY A 57 -8.03 3.37 21.78
C GLY A 57 -7.95 4.86 22.12
N TYR A 58 -9.08 5.59 22.11
CA TYR A 58 -9.08 7.01 22.48
C TYR A 58 -8.73 7.27 23.94
N TYR A 59 -9.19 6.43 24.84
CA TYR A 59 -8.86 6.54 26.26
C TYR A 59 -7.34 6.36 26.49
N TRP A 60 -6.76 5.27 25.98
CA TRP A 60 -5.34 4.98 26.17
C TRP A 60 -4.43 5.88 25.35
N ALA A 61 -4.85 6.36 24.18
CA ALA A 61 -4.09 7.36 23.41
C ALA A 61 -4.03 8.72 24.12
N THR A 62 -5.07 9.08 24.90
CA THR A 62 -5.04 10.30 25.72
C THR A 62 -4.06 10.13 26.89
N LEU A 63 -4.04 8.95 27.52
CA LEU A 63 -3.15 8.66 28.64
C LEU A 63 -1.70 8.37 28.23
N SER A 64 -1.45 7.98 26.98
CA SER A 64 -0.09 7.70 26.49
C SER A 64 0.79 8.94 26.49
N GLY A 65 0.20 10.15 26.53
CA GLY A 65 0.95 11.41 26.57
C GLY A 65 1.79 11.65 25.32
N THR A 66 1.53 10.92 24.24
CA THR A 66 2.28 11.04 22.98
C THR A 66 2.09 12.44 22.40
N SER A 67 3.19 13.16 22.24
CA SER A 67 3.24 14.53 21.74
C SER A 67 4.29 14.65 20.65
N VAL A 68 4.41 15.83 20.03
CA VAL A 68 5.48 16.09 19.06
C VAL A 68 6.16 17.39 19.44
N ALA A 69 7.40 17.28 19.91
CA ALA A 69 8.31 18.38 20.19
C ALA A 69 9.43 18.43 19.15
N VAL A 70 10.13 19.58 19.11
CA VAL A 70 11.32 19.74 18.26
C VAL A 70 12.46 18.81 18.70
N ASP A 71 12.50 18.47 19.99
CA ASP A 71 13.53 17.59 20.55
C ASP A 71 13.32 16.12 20.15
N ASP A 72 12.08 15.70 19.91
CA ASP A 72 11.74 14.34 19.45
C ASP A 72 12.34 14.03 18.06
N VAL A 73 12.62 15.06 17.26
CA VAL A 73 13.24 14.90 15.95
C VAL A 73 14.76 14.72 16.13
N VAL A 74 15.23 13.47 16.05
CA VAL A 74 16.66 13.16 16.22
C VAL A 74 17.43 13.36 14.92
N VAL A 75 18.57 14.07 14.99
CA VAL A 75 19.52 14.22 13.89
C VAL A 75 20.75 13.36 14.20
N PRO A 76 21.06 12.33 13.40
CA PRO A 76 22.17 11.43 13.69
C PRO A 76 23.52 12.12 13.46
N LYS A 77 24.48 11.93 14.37
CA LYS A 77 25.83 12.51 14.26
C LYS A 77 26.58 12.04 13.00
N GLN A 78 26.31 10.81 12.56
CA GLN A 78 26.88 10.20 11.36
C GLN A 78 26.48 10.93 10.07
N LYS A 79 25.45 11.77 10.12
CA LYS A 79 24.96 12.52 8.95
C LYS A 79 26.07 13.35 8.30
N ASP A 80 26.81 14.11 9.09
CA ASP A 80 27.85 15.02 8.57
C ASP A 80 28.99 14.26 7.90
N GLU A 81 29.34 13.09 8.44
CA GLU A 81 30.35 12.18 7.87
C GLU A 81 29.88 11.65 6.49
N ILE A 82 28.64 11.18 6.40
CA ILE A 82 28.05 10.67 5.15
C ILE A 82 28.00 11.78 4.08
N ILE A 83 27.64 13.01 4.47
CA ILE A 83 27.60 14.15 3.55
C ILE A 83 29.00 14.51 3.07
N ALA A 84 29.99 14.55 3.96
CA ALA A 84 31.37 14.87 3.62
C ALA A 84 31.96 13.84 2.63
N GLU A 85 31.69 12.55 2.86
CA GLU A 85 32.07 11.47 1.95
C GLU A 85 31.44 11.67 0.55
N ALA A 86 30.12 11.90 0.51
CA ALA A 86 29.40 12.13 -0.75
C ALA A 86 29.92 13.37 -1.51
N GLN A 87 30.22 14.46 -0.80
CA GLN A 87 30.81 15.67 -1.40
C GLN A 87 32.21 15.40 -1.97
N GLY A 88 33.02 14.57 -1.29
CA GLY A 88 34.32 14.12 -1.77
C GLY A 88 34.21 13.32 -3.08
N GLU A 89 33.27 12.38 -3.16
CA GLU A 89 33.00 11.60 -4.38
C GLU A 89 32.50 12.47 -5.53
N VAL A 90 31.58 13.40 -5.27
CA VAL A 90 31.10 14.37 -6.27
C VAL A 90 32.24 15.23 -6.81
N LYS A 91 33.20 15.62 -5.95
CA LYS A 91 34.38 16.38 -6.39
C LYS A 91 35.25 15.57 -7.35
N LYS A 92 35.51 14.29 -7.05
CA LYS A 92 36.26 13.39 -7.95
C LYS A 92 35.57 13.25 -9.31
N VAL A 93 34.25 13.11 -9.33
CA VAL A 93 33.47 13.03 -10.59
C VAL A 93 33.57 14.33 -11.39
N ARG A 94 33.52 15.49 -10.72
CA ARG A 94 33.71 16.80 -11.39
C ARG A 94 35.12 16.97 -11.95
N GLU A 95 36.15 16.49 -11.24
CA GLU A 95 37.53 16.50 -11.72
C GLU A 95 37.72 15.58 -12.93
N GLN A 96 37.13 14.37 -12.91
CA GLN A 96 37.14 13.46 -14.07
C GLN A 96 36.50 14.10 -15.31
N TYR A 97 35.39 14.81 -15.12
CA TYR A 97 34.74 15.56 -16.20
C TYR A 97 35.63 16.70 -16.71
N ALA A 98 36.24 17.49 -15.82
CA ALA A 98 37.15 18.57 -16.19
C ALA A 98 38.39 18.06 -16.96
N ASN A 99 38.84 16.85 -16.65
CA ASN A 99 39.94 16.17 -17.35
C ASN A 99 39.51 15.46 -18.65
N GLY A 100 38.23 15.53 -19.03
CA GLY A 100 37.70 14.93 -20.27
C GLY A 100 37.58 13.40 -20.25
N ILE A 101 37.60 12.77 -19.07
CA ILE A 101 37.53 11.30 -18.91
C ILE A 101 36.09 10.78 -19.11
N ILE A 102 35.10 11.56 -18.68
CA ILE A 102 33.67 11.19 -18.72
C ILE A 102 32.86 12.24 -19.47
N THR A 103 31.73 11.82 -20.02
CA THR A 103 30.77 12.72 -20.67
C THR A 103 29.89 13.46 -19.65
N ASP A 104 29.22 14.53 -20.07
CA ASP A 104 28.33 15.30 -19.18
C ASP A 104 27.12 14.46 -18.71
N GLY A 105 26.59 13.58 -19.57
CA GLY A 105 25.50 12.68 -19.20
C GLY A 105 25.91 11.65 -18.13
N GLU A 106 27.12 11.09 -18.26
CA GLU A 106 27.67 10.16 -17.25
C GLU A 106 27.98 10.89 -15.94
N ARG A 107 28.53 12.11 -16.01
CA ARG A 107 28.73 12.98 -14.84
C ARG A 107 27.43 13.22 -14.10
N TYR A 108 26.37 13.63 -14.82
CA TYR A 108 25.05 13.90 -14.27
C TYR A 108 24.46 12.67 -13.56
N ASN A 109 24.46 11.51 -14.23
CA ASN A 109 23.94 10.27 -13.65
C ASN A 109 24.73 9.83 -12.42
N LYS A 110 26.08 9.88 -12.47
CA LYS A 110 26.93 9.54 -11.32
C LYS A 110 26.67 10.44 -10.12
N ILE A 111 26.51 11.75 -10.31
CA ILE A 111 26.22 12.68 -9.21
C ILE A 111 24.87 12.35 -8.56
N ILE A 112 23.85 12.04 -9.36
CA ILE A 112 22.54 11.63 -8.84
C ILE A 112 22.63 10.34 -8.05
N ASP A 113 23.33 9.34 -8.57
CA ASP A 113 23.48 8.04 -7.89
C ASP A 113 24.21 8.22 -6.55
N ILE A 114 25.29 9.01 -6.50
CA ILE A 114 26.01 9.32 -5.24
C ILE A 114 25.06 9.94 -4.20
N TRP A 115 24.28 10.96 -4.59
CA TRP A 115 23.36 11.61 -3.68
C TRP A 115 22.16 10.73 -3.28
N THR A 116 21.73 9.84 -4.16
CA THR A 116 20.67 8.86 -3.86
C THR A 116 21.14 7.86 -2.81
N HIS A 117 22.38 7.36 -2.94
CA HIS A 117 22.99 6.50 -1.94
C HIS A 117 23.21 7.23 -0.61
N ALA A 118 23.73 8.46 -0.64
CA ALA A 118 23.92 9.27 0.56
C ALA A 118 22.59 9.52 1.30
N THR A 119 21.53 9.89 0.57
CA THR A 119 20.18 10.11 1.13
C THR A 119 19.64 8.84 1.79
N SER A 120 19.85 7.67 1.18
CA SER A 120 19.41 6.37 1.72
C SER A 120 20.20 6.00 2.97
N SER A 121 21.51 6.24 2.99
CA SER A 121 22.35 6.01 4.17
C SER A 121 22.00 6.93 5.34
N VAL A 122 21.73 8.21 5.08
CA VAL A 122 21.23 9.15 6.10
C VAL A 122 19.87 8.69 6.62
N SER A 123 18.95 8.26 5.75
CA SER A 123 17.64 7.75 6.16
C SER A 123 17.75 6.57 7.14
N ARG A 124 18.62 5.61 6.85
CA ARG A 124 18.87 4.46 7.74
C ARG A 124 19.50 4.89 9.07
N ALA A 125 20.41 5.86 9.06
CA ALA A 125 21.00 6.40 10.28
C ALA A 125 19.96 7.11 11.17
N VAL A 126 19.05 7.88 10.57
CA VAL A 126 17.95 8.55 11.29
C VAL A 126 17.01 7.51 11.91
N GLN A 127 16.64 6.46 11.18
CA GLN A 127 15.76 5.41 11.68
C GLN A 127 16.34 4.71 12.90
N ARG A 128 17.61 4.27 12.83
CA ARG A 128 18.29 3.65 13.97
C ARG A 128 18.38 4.59 15.17
N ALA A 129 18.73 5.85 14.93
CA ALA A 129 18.83 6.84 16.00
C ALA A 129 17.47 7.11 16.68
N LEU A 130 16.36 6.99 15.95
CA LEU A 130 15.00 7.11 16.50
C LEU A 130 14.55 5.84 17.23
N GLU A 131 14.91 4.66 16.73
CA GLU A 131 14.66 3.37 17.38
C GLU A 131 15.37 3.27 18.74
N GLU A 132 16.60 3.77 18.83
CA GLU A 132 17.39 3.77 20.06
C GLU A 132 17.01 4.91 21.02
N ALA A 133 16.36 5.97 20.51
CA ALA A 133 15.97 7.12 21.32
C ALA A 133 14.88 6.75 22.32
N GLU A 134 15.05 7.19 23.56
CA GLU A 134 14.09 6.99 24.66
C GLU A 134 13.71 5.50 24.83
N GLU A 135 14.67 4.58 24.64
CA GLU A 135 14.45 3.13 24.73
C GLU A 135 13.34 2.61 23.78
N GLY A 136 13.18 3.28 22.63
CA GLY A 136 12.16 2.95 21.63
C GLY A 136 10.80 3.60 21.87
N PHE A 137 10.68 4.51 22.85
CA PHE A 137 9.44 5.24 23.14
C PHE A 137 9.36 6.65 22.57
N ASN A 138 10.31 7.04 21.70
CA ASN A 138 10.24 8.30 20.99
C ASN A 138 8.89 8.44 20.24
N SER A 139 8.19 9.54 20.45
CA SER A 139 6.82 9.72 19.94
C SER A 139 6.73 9.65 18.42
N ILE A 140 7.71 10.19 17.69
CA ILE A 140 7.75 10.14 16.21
C ILE A 140 7.98 8.71 15.73
N PHE A 141 8.86 7.98 16.41
CA PHE A 141 9.10 6.57 16.12
C PHE A 141 7.82 5.74 16.34
N VAL A 142 7.18 5.86 17.51
CA VAL A 142 5.94 5.13 17.85
C VAL A 142 4.81 5.42 16.85
N MET A 143 4.64 6.68 16.42
CA MET A 143 3.64 7.04 15.40
C MET A 143 3.91 6.39 14.03
N LYS A 144 5.18 6.27 13.64
CA LYS A 144 5.60 5.62 12.39
C LYS A 144 5.47 4.10 12.48
N ASP A 145 5.99 3.50 13.53
CA ASP A 145 6.04 2.04 13.71
C ASP A 145 4.65 1.44 13.88
N SER A 146 3.77 2.09 14.64
CA SER A 146 2.36 1.69 14.75
C SER A 146 1.57 1.82 13.44
N GLY A 147 2.09 2.52 12.43
CA GLY A 147 1.38 2.84 11.20
C GLY A 147 0.23 3.85 11.38
N ALA A 148 0.16 4.53 12.53
CA ALA A 148 -0.87 5.51 12.82
C ALA A 148 -0.74 6.74 11.90
N ARG A 149 0.47 7.33 11.84
CA ARG A 149 0.79 8.44 10.95
C ARG A 149 2.30 8.59 10.82
N GLY A 150 2.79 8.73 9.59
CA GLY A 150 4.21 8.87 9.33
C GLY A 150 4.67 7.89 8.26
N SER A 151 5.64 8.31 7.44
CA SER A 151 6.39 7.41 6.57
C SER A 151 7.88 7.62 6.80
N GLU A 152 8.69 6.67 6.35
CA GLU A 152 10.15 6.77 6.42
C GLU A 152 10.67 8.03 5.71
N ASP A 153 10.08 8.38 4.58
CA ASP A 153 10.43 9.61 3.85
C ASP A 153 10.09 10.88 4.63
N GLN A 154 8.99 10.89 5.38
CA GLN A 154 8.63 12.05 6.22
C GLN A 154 9.61 12.20 7.39
N VAL A 155 9.93 11.10 8.06
CA VAL A 155 10.91 11.07 9.15
C VAL A 155 12.29 11.50 8.67
N LYS A 156 12.72 10.99 7.51
CA LYS A 156 13.96 11.41 6.82
C LYS A 156 14.01 12.91 6.56
N GLN A 157 12.90 13.53 6.12
CA GLN A 157 12.86 14.97 5.88
C GLN A 157 12.90 15.79 7.18
N LEU A 158 12.37 15.26 8.29
CA LEU A 158 12.36 15.95 9.58
C LEU A 158 13.75 16.07 10.20
N GLY A 159 14.49 14.95 10.31
CA GLY A 159 15.79 14.89 11.03
C GLY A 159 16.99 14.42 10.21
N GLY A 160 16.78 14.00 8.96
CA GLY A 160 17.85 13.54 8.07
C GLY A 160 18.27 14.61 7.08
N MET A 161 17.79 14.48 5.85
CA MET A 161 17.97 15.46 4.79
C MET A 161 16.80 15.38 3.81
N ARG A 162 16.48 16.47 3.13
CA ARG A 162 15.41 16.44 2.12
C ARG A 162 15.84 15.70 0.85
N GLY A 163 17.11 15.79 0.46
CA GLY A 163 17.68 15.06 -0.67
C GLY A 163 17.45 15.74 -2.02
N LEU A 164 17.37 14.94 -3.08
CA LEU A 164 17.25 15.39 -4.47
C LEU A 164 15.81 15.83 -4.80
N MET A 165 15.69 16.90 -5.60
CA MET A 165 14.40 17.46 -6.01
C MET A 165 14.19 17.36 -7.52
N ASN A 166 12.93 17.22 -7.94
CA ASN A 166 12.56 17.18 -9.36
C ASN A 166 12.43 18.59 -9.97
N LYS A 167 12.97 18.80 -11.17
CA LYS A 167 12.72 19.99 -11.98
C LYS A 167 11.30 19.95 -12.57
N PRO A 168 10.69 21.12 -12.81
CA PRO A 168 9.36 21.21 -13.41
C PRO A 168 9.36 20.95 -14.93
N GLN A 169 10.52 20.86 -15.60
CA GLN A 169 10.58 20.72 -17.06
C GLN A 169 10.19 19.30 -17.52
N LYS A 170 9.28 19.24 -18.50
CA LYS A 170 9.06 18.04 -19.34
C LYS A 170 10.01 18.14 -20.53
N LYS A 171 10.95 17.20 -20.69
CA LYS A 171 11.63 17.04 -21.99
C LYS A 171 10.59 16.55 -23.01
N LEU A 172 10.69 17.01 -24.25
CA LEU A 172 9.86 16.55 -25.38
C LEU A 172 9.93 15.02 -25.59
N THR A 173 10.95 14.36 -25.04
CA THR A 173 11.26 12.94 -25.19
C THR A 173 10.64 12.02 -24.13
N GLY A 174 9.70 12.49 -23.31
CA GLY A 174 8.90 11.61 -22.43
C GLY A 174 9.61 11.05 -21.20
N ALA A 175 10.87 11.43 -20.93
CA ALA A 175 11.54 11.07 -19.68
C ALA A 175 10.94 11.84 -18.48
N VAL A 176 10.72 11.12 -17.39
CA VAL A 176 10.29 11.65 -16.09
C VAL A 176 11.27 12.74 -15.65
N GLY A 177 10.73 13.81 -15.05
CA GLY A 177 11.38 15.10 -14.84
C GLY A 177 12.86 15.04 -14.44
N GLU A 178 13.66 15.92 -15.03
CA GLU A 178 15.09 16.03 -14.73
C GLU A 178 15.30 16.35 -13.25
N ILE A 179 16.25 15.68 -12.60
CA ILE A 179 16.56 15.88 -11.18
C ILE A 179 17.54 17.05 -11.06
N ILE A 180 17.39 17.86 -10.03
CA ILE A 180 18.34 18.93 -9.71
C ILE A 180 19.56 18.28 -9.07
N GLU A 181 20.73 18.44 -9.70
CA GLU A 181 22.00 17.86 -9.24
C GLU A 181 22.44 18.34 -7.84
N THR A 182 21.98 19.52 -7.43
CA THR A 182 22.25 20.09 -6.11
C THR A 182 21.17 19.62 -5.13
N PRO A 183 21.48 18.70 -4.20
CA PRO A 183 20.51 18.25 -3.21
C PRO A 183 20.27 19.31 -2.15
N ILE A 184 19.19 19.13 -1.40
CA ILE A 184 18.92 19.85 -0.16
C ILE A 184 19.46 19.01 1.00
N ILE A 185 20.55 19.48 1.61
CA ILE A 185 21.29 18.77 2.65
C ILE A 185 20.61 18.98 4.02
N ALA A 186 20.03 20.16 4.21
CA ALA A 186 19.32 20.50 5.42
C ALA A 186 18.01 19.69 5.59
N SER A 187 17.69 19.42 6.84
CA SER A 187 16.41 18.88 7.31
C SER A 187 15.47 20.00 7.77
N PHE A 188 14.21 19.67 8.06
CA PHE A 188 13.29 20.65 8.64
C PHE A 188 13.69 21.11 10.05
N LYS A 189 14.36 20.25 10.84
CA LYS A 189 14.86 20.64 12.16
C LYS A 189 15.98 21.68 12.07
N GLU A 190 16.88 21.54 11.10
CA GLU A 190 18.00 22.47 10.90
C GLU A 190 17.57 23.77 10.20
N GLY A 191 16.48 23.71 9.41
CA GLY A 191 15.98 24.83 8.62
C GLY A 191 16.62 24.89 7.23
N LEU A 192 15.86 25.41 6.27
CA LEU A 192 16.27 25.49 4.87
C LEU A 192 16.81 26.88 4.54
N SER A 193 17.89 26.96 3.77
CA SER A 193 18.31 28.22 3.17
C SER A 193 17.31 28.74 2.13
N VAL A 194 17.38 30.03 1.78
CA VAL A 194 16.49 30.64 0.77
C VAL A 194 16.54 29.89 -0.56
N LEU A 195 17.74 29.47 -0.98
CA LEU A 195 17.92 28.74 -2.24
C LEU A 195 17.32 27.33 -2.17
N GLU A 196 17.59 26.58 -1.10
CA GLU A 196 17.02 25.24 -0.89
C GLU A 196 15.49 25.28 -0.81
N TYR A 197 14.95 26.25 -0.09
CA TYR A 197 13.51 26.47 -0.01
C TYR A 197 12.94 26.77 -1.40
N PHE A 198 13.55 27.70 -2.15
CA PHE A 198 13.12 28.05 -3.51
C PHE A 198 13.15 26.84 -4.45
N ILE A 199 14.20 26.02 -4.40
CA ILE A 199 14.30 24.78 -5.17
C ILE A 199 13.14 23.83 -4.81
N SER A 200 12.85 23.65 -3.51
CA SER A 200 11.76 22.77 -3.06
C SER A 200 10.38 23.21 -3.53
N THR A 201 10.15 24.52 -3.72
CA THR A 201 8.84 25.04 -4.14
C THR A 201 8.43 24.59 -5.54
N HIS A 202 9.37 24.32 -6.43
CA HIS A 202 9.07 23.87 -7.80
C HIS A 202 8.42 22.49 -7.81
N GLY A 203 8.98 21.55 -7.04
CA GLY A 203 8.42 20.21 -6.90
C GLY A 203 7.07 20.23 -6.20
N ALA A 204 6.93 21.03 -5.13
CA ALA A 204 5.67 21.16 -4.39
C ALA A 204 4.55 21.76 -5.25
N ARG A 205 4.83 22.84 -5.99
CA ARG A 205 3.85 23.46 -6.88
C ARG A 205 3.41 22.52 -7.99
N LYS A 206 4.34 21.77 -8.58
CA LYS A 206 4.03 20.78 -9.61
C LYS A 206 3.14 19.66 -9.05
N GLY A 207 3.49 19.11 -7.88
CA GLY A 207 2.68 18.08 -7.22
C GLY A 207 1.24 18.55 -6.95
N LEU A 208 1.08 19.77 -6.42
CA LEU A 208 -0.25 20.37 -6.18
C LEU A 208 -1.03 20.62 -7.48
N ALA A 209 -0.37 21.11 -8.53
CA ALA A 209 -1.02 21.33 -9.81
C ALA A 209 -1.43 20.02 -10.50
N ASP A 210 -0.55 19.02 -10.52
CA ASP A 210 -0.83 17.71 -11.10
C ASP A 210 -1.96 17.01 -10.34
N THR A 211 -1.98 17.10 -9.01
CA THR A 211 -3.08 16.63 -8.15
C THR A 211 -4.41 17.24 -8.59
N ALA A 212 -4.48 18.56 -8.74
CA ALA A 212 -5.71 19.26 -9.12
C ALA A 212 -6.18 18.89 -10.54
N LEU A 213 -5.26 18.82 -11.50
CA LEU A 213 -5.59 18.51 -12.91
C LEU A 213 -6.01 17.05 -13.10
N LYS A 214 -5.28 16.11 -12.49
CA LYS A 214 -5.51 14.68 -12.69
C LYS A 214 -6.75 14.14 -11.98
N THR A 215 -7.23 14.83 -10.94
CA THR A 215 -8.51 14.49 -10.30
C THR A 215 -9.65 14.49 -11.33
N ALA A 216 -9.66 15.45 -12.25
CA ALA A 216 -10.67 15.53 -13.30
C ALA A 216 -10.57 14.35 -14.29
N GLU A 217 -9.36 13.93 -14.65
CA GLU A 217 -9.15 12.79 -15.56
C GLU A 217 -9.65 11.47 -14.94
N ALA A 218 -9.34 11.23 -13.67
CA ALA A 218 -9.78 10.02 -12.97
C ALA A 218 -11.30 10.00 -12.76
N GLY A 219 -11.91 11.14 -12.42
CA GLY A 219 -13.37 11.27 -12.35
C GLY A 219 -14.04 11.04 -13.70
N TYR A 220 -13.45 11.56 -14.79
CA TYR A 220 -13.94 11.35 -16.14
C TYR A 220 -13.86 9.88 -16.58
N LEU A 221 -12.76 9.19 -16.27
CA LEU A 221 -12.61 7.75 -16.51
C LEU A 221 -13.68 6.96 -15.75
N THR A 222 -13.88 7.28 -14.47
CA THR A 222 -14.91 6.65 -13.63
C THR A 222 -16.30 6.81 -14.25
N ARG A 223 -16.64 8.03 -14.71
CA ARG A 223 -17.91 8.28 -15.41
C ARG A 223 -18.05 7.41 -16.65
N ARG A 224 -17.03 7.34 -17.51
CA ARG A 224 -17.04 6.49 -18.71
C ARG A 224 -17.21 5.01 -18.38
N MET A 225 -16.54 4.53 -17.32
CA MET A 225 -16.68 3.13 -16.88
C MET A 225 -18.11 2.86 -16.40
N VAL A 226 -18.73 3.77 -15.64
CA VAL A 226 -20.13 3.66 -15.23
C VAL A 226 -21.07 3.68 -16.44
N ASP A 227 -20.86 4.60 -17.39
CA ASP A 227 -21.68 4.71 -18.61
C ASP A 227 -21.72 3.38 -19.40
N VAL A 228 -20.62 2.62 -19.43
CA VAL A 228 -20.52 1.32 -20.12
C VAL A 228 -21.05 0.16 -19.25
N ALA A 229 -20.82 0.21 -17.94
CA ALA A 229 -21.09 -0.92 -17.05
C ALA A 229 -22.46 -0.84 -16.33
N GLN A 230 -23.21 0.27 -16.44
CA GLN A 230 -24.46 0.47 -15.69
C GLN A 230 -25.51 -0.62 -15.90
N ASP A 231 -25.55 -1.24 -17.09
CA ASP A 231 -26.53 -2.28 -17.43
C ASP A 231 -26.11 -3.68 -16.93
N VAL A 232 -24.92 -3.82 -16.34
CA VAL A 232 -24.42 -5.08 -15.79
C VAL A 232 -24.95 -5.27 -14.37
N VAL A 233 -26.06 -6.01 -14.28
CA VAL A 233 -26.74 -6.40 -13.04
C VAL A 233 -26.75 -7.92 -12.88
N ILE A 234 -26.86 -8.40 -11.63
CA ILE A 234 -27.13 -9.83 -11.39
C ILE A 234 -28.57 -10.15 -11.74
N SER A 235 -28.79 -10.99 -12.75
CA SER A 235 -30.12 -11.29 -13.29
C SER A 235 -30.69 -12.64 -12.84
N GLU A 236 -29.81 -13.62 -12.63
CA GLU A 236 -30.18 -15.00 -12.31
C GLU A 236 -29.14 -15.66 -11.40
N VAL A 237 -29.47 -16.83 -10.84
CA VAL A 237 -28.56 -17.55 -9.93
C VAL A 237 -27.44 -18.26 -10.69
N ASP A 238 -27.79 -18.97 -11.77
CA ASP A 238 -26.86 -19.81 -12.53
C ASP A 238 -27.25 -19.84 -14.00
N CYS A 239 -26.32 -19.50 -14.90
CA CYS A 239 -26.52 -19.58 -16.35
C CYS A 239 -26.25 -21.00 -16.92
N GLY A 240 -25.76 -21.94 -16.11
CA GLY A 240 -25.49 -23.32 -16.53
C GLY A 240 -24.25 -23.50 -17.42
N THR A 241 -23.46 -22.44 -17.62
CA THR A 241 -22.26 -22.52 -18.48
C THR A 241 -21.24 -23.51 -17.93
N ARG A 242 -20.63 -24.26 -18.86
CA ARG A 242 -19.46 -25.13 -18.64
C ARG A 242 -18.15 -24.47 -19.11
N GLN A 243 -18.20 -23.18 -19.42
CA GLN A 243 -17.05 -22.39 -19.77
C GLN A 243 -16.56 -21.61 -18.54
N GLY A 244 -15.25 -21.58 -18.39
CA GLY A 244 -14.56 -20.91 -17.29
C GLY A 244 -13.13 -20.63 -17.68
N ILE A 245 -12.45 -19.87 -16.84
CA ILE A 245 -11.08 -19.43 -17.06
C ILE A 245 -10.14 -20.20 -16.12
N TRP A 246 -8.93 -20.47 -16.60
CA TRP A 246 -7.85 -21.01 -15.78
C TRP A 246 -7.18 -19.87 -15.02
N ILE A 247 -7.13 -19.98 -13.69
CA ILE A 247 -6.43 -19.04 -12.81
C ILE A 247 -5.33 -19.79 -12.07
N GLY A 248 -4.11 -19.28 -12.17
CA GLY A 248 -2.94 -19.72 -11.40
C GLY A 248 -2.39 -18.60 -10.52
N ALA A 249 -1.37 -18.90 -9.73
CA ALA A 249 -0.60 -17.86 -9.04
C ALA A 249 0.02 -16.88 -10.05
N LEU A 250 0.04 -15.58 -9.72
CA LEU A 250 0.69 -14.57 -10.55
C LEU A 250 2.19 -14.54 -10.22
N LYS A 251 3.03 -14.88 -11.20
CA LYS A 251 4.50 -14.92 -11.06
C LYS A 251 5.13 -13.86 -11.96
N ASP A 252 6.08 -13.10 -11.42
CA ASP A 252 6.96 -12.23 -12.19
C ASP A 252 8.39 -12.81 -12.10
N GLY A 253 8.78 -13.56 -13.13
CA GLY A 253 9.99 -14.40 -13.07
C GLY A 253 9.85 -15.52 -12.04
N GLU A 254 10.72 -15.52 -11.02
CA GLU A 254 10.70 -16.48 -9.91
C GLU A 254 9.91 -15.96 -8.69
N GLU A 255 9.55 -14.68 -8.65
CA GLU A 255 8.85 -14.07 -7.54
C GLU A 255 7.33 -14.27 -7.68
N ILE A 256 6.70 -14.80 -6.64
CA ILE A 256 5.23 -14.91 -6.58
C ILE A 256 4.69 -13.55 -6.14
N VAL A 257 4.10 -12.81 -7.08
CA VAL A 257 3.49 -11.50 -6.82
C VAL A 257 2.16 -11.67 -6.09
N GLU A 258 1.35 -12.66 -6.50
CA GLU A 258 0.06 -12.94 -5.89
C GLU A 258 -0.15 -14.46 -5.79
N PRO A 259 -0.32 -15.01 -4.56
CA PRO A 259 -0.59 -16.43 -4.35
C PRO A 259 -1.88 -16.88 -5.03
N LEU A 260 -1.99 -18.18 -5.31
CA LEU A 260 -3.20 -18.76 -5.89
C LEU A 260 -4.42 -18.54 -4.99
N ALA A 261 -4.26 -18.71 -3.66
CA ALA A 261 -5.35 -18.59 -2.69
C ALA A 261 -6.05 -17.22 -2.80
N ASP A 262 -5.29 -16.12 -2.76
CA ASP A 262 -5.85 -14.76 -2.80
C ASP A 262 -6.62 -14.48 -4.10
N ARG A 263 -6.21 -15.08 -5.23
CA ARG A 263 -6.86 -14.89 -6.53
C ARG A 263 -8.18 -15.63 -6.69
N ILE A 264 -8.36 -16.74 -5.96
CA ILE A 264 -9.53 -17.62 -6.12
C ILE A 264 -10.58 -17.42 -5.03
N VAL A 265 -10.23 -16.79 -3.90
CA VAL A 265 -11.18 -16.47 -2.82
C VAL A 265 -12.39 -15.70 -3.37
N GLY A 266 -13.58 -16.14 -2.99
CA GLY A 266 -14.85 -15.56 -3.40
C GLY A 266 -15.29 -15.91 -4.82
N ARG A 267 -14.58 -16.79 -5.54
CA ARG A 267 -14.99 -17.31 -6.85
C ARG A 267 -15.66 -18.67 -6.72
N VAL A 268 -16.36 -19.10 -7.77
CA VAL A 268 -17.01 -20.42 -7.83
C VAL A 268 -16.19 -21.36 -8.70
N LEU A 269 -15.89 -22.55 -8.20
CA LEU A 269 -15.21 -23.60 -8.96
C LEU A 269 -16.10 -24.14 -10.07
N LEU A 270 -15.53 -24.37 -11.25
CA LEU A 270 -16.26 -24.98 -12.36
C LEU A 270 -16.14 -26.51 -12.36
N GLU A 271 -14.99 -27.04 -11.93
CA GLU A 271 -14.67 -28.47 -11.92
C GLU A 271 -14.21 -28.88 -10.52
N ASP A 272 -14.36 -30.16 -10.19
CA ASP A 272 -13.89 -30.72 -8.93
C ASP A 272 -12.37 -30.53 -8.82
N ALA A 273 -11.91 -29.95 -7.72
CA ALA A 273 -10.49 -29.87 -7.41
C ALA A 273 -10.06 -31.22 -6.81
N VAL A 274 -9.51 -32.10 -7.64
CA VAL A 274 -9.07 -33.46 -7.24
C VAL A 274 -7.57 -33.49 -7.00
N ASP A 275 -7.16 -33.88 -5.80
CA ASP A 275 -5.75 -34.01 -5.40
C ASP A 275 -5.02 -35.10 -6.21
N GLN A 276 -3.69 -35.13 -6.13
CA GLN A 276 -2.84 -36.15 -6.79
C GLN A 276 -3.22 -37.58 -6.39
N ASP A 277 -3.79 -37.75 -5.20
CA ASP A 277 -4.28 -39.02 -4.66
C ASP A 277 -5.70 -39.40 -5.11
N GLY A 278 -6.36 -38.58 -5.94
CA GLY A 278 -7.70 -38.85 -6.47
C GLY A 278 -8.85 -38.45 -5.53
N ASN A 279 -8.55 -37.79 -4.40
CA ASN A 279 -9.56 -37.29 -3.46
C ASN A 279 -10.02 -35.88 -3.86
N ALA A 280 -11.34 -35.64 -3.87
CA ALA A 280 -11.88 -34.31 -4.11
C ALA A 280 -11.61 -33.39 -2.89
N VAL A 281 -10.78 -32.38 -3.08
CA VAL A 281 -10.46 -31.36 -2.07
C VAL A 281 -11.66 -30.42 -1.92
N VAL A 282 -12.19 -29.93 -3.03
CA VAL A 282 -13.39 -29.07 -3.09
C VAL A 282 -14.22 -29.47 -4.30
N ALA A 283 -15.54 -29.60 -4.11
CA ALA A 283 -16.47 -29.95 -5.17
C ALA A 283 -16.72 -28.79 -6.15
N ALA A 284 -17.06 -29.12 -7.38
CA ALA A 284 -17.53 -28.19 -8.39
C ALA A 284 -18.75 -27.39 -7.90
N ASP A 285 -18.97 -26.20 -8.45
CA ASP A 285 -20.04 -25.28 -8.08
C ASP A 285 -20.00 -24.76 -6.63
N THR A 286 -18.91 -25.02 -5.90
CA THR A 286 -18.71 -24.49 -4.54
C THR A 286 -18.15 -23.07 -4.61
N LEU A 287 -18.71 -22.18 -3.78
CA LEU A 287 -18.14 -20.85 -3.54
C LEU A 287 -16.89 -21.01 -2.68
N LEU A 288 -15.74 -20.58 -3.18
CA LEU A 288 -14.47 -20.68 -2.48
C LEU A 288 -14.40 -19.66 -1.34
N GLU A 289 -14.40 -20.16 -0.11
CA GLU A 289 -14.02 -19.39 1.06
C GLU A 289 -12.50 -19.46 1.29
N GLU A 290 -12.00 -18.68 2.25
CA GLU A 290 -10.57 -18.58 2.57
C GLU A 290 -9.96 -19.96 2.93
N ASP A 291 -10.69 -20.79 3.68
CA ASP A 291 -10.23 -22.13 4.06
C ASP A 291 -10.17 -23.07 2.85
N ASP A 292 -11.14 -23.00 1.94
CA ASP A 292 -11.15 -23.78 0.71
C ASP A 292 -10.01 -23.37 -0.23
N ALA A 293 -9.79 -22.06 -0.38
CA ALA A 293 -8.70 -21.53 -1.19
C ALA A 293 -7.32 -21.95 -0.63
N ASN A 294 -7.16 -21.95 0.69
CA ASN A 294 -5.95 -22.43 1.37
C ASN A 294 -5.74 -23.93 1.17
N ARG A 295 -6.81 -24.74 1.26
CA ARG A 295 -6.73 -26.19 1.01
C ARG A 295 -6.31 -26.49 -0.43
N ILE A 296 -6.86 -25.77 -1.42
CA ILE A 296 -6.46 -25.88 -2.83
C ILE A 296 -4.98 -25.49 -2.99
N ALA A 297 -4.54 -24.38 -2.41
CA ALA A 297 -3.14 -23.96 -2.51
C ALA A 297 -2.17 -24.97 -1.87
N GLN A 298 -2.54 -25.57 -0.73
CA GLN A 298 -1.72 -26.59 -0.03
C GLN A 298 -1.66 -27.93 -0.77
N SER A 299 -2.68 -28.26 -1.56
CA SER A 299 -2.74 -29.49 -2.35
C SER A 299 -1.85 -29.43 -3.62
N GLY A 300 -1.14 -28.31 -3.85
CA GLY A 300 -0.16 -28.19 -4.93
C GLY A 300 -0.74 -27.96 -6.32
N PHE A 301 -1.99 -27.49 -6.43
CA PHE A 301 -2.57 -27.09 -7.73
C PHE A 301 -1.84 -25.87 -8.30
N GLU A 302 -1.36 -25.97 -9.54
CA GLU A 302 -0.78 -24.82 -10.25
C GLU A 302 -1.85 -23.87 -10.78
N GLN A 303 -2.96 -24.44 -11.27
CA GLN A 303 -4.08 -23.71 -11.85
C GLN A 303 -5.40 -24.40 -11.50
N VAL A 304 -6.45 -23.60 -11.31
CA VAL A 304 -7.81 -24.09 -11.14
C VAL A 304 -8.76 -23.41 -12.11
N ARG A 305 -9.83 -24.13 -12.49
CA ARG A 305 -10.84 -23.64 -13.42
C ARG A 305 -11.99 -23.02 -12.64
N ILE A 306 -12.16 -21.71 -12.78
CA ILE A 306 -13.22 -20.95 -12.10
C ILE A 306 -14.26 -20.44 -13.08
N ARG A 307 -15.48 -20.22 -12.59
CA ARG A 307 -16.50 -19.47 -13.34
C ARG A 307 -16.10 -18.00 -13.41
N SER A 308 -16.45 -17.35 -14.52
CA SER A 308 -16.09 -15.95 -14.77
C SER A 308 -17.26 -15.21 -15.41
N VAL A 309 -17.34 -13.91 -15.13
CA VAL A 309 -18.25 -12.98 -15.82
C VAL A 309 -18.00 -12.92 -17.33
N LEU A 310 -16.77 -13.23 -17.79
CA LEU A 310 -16.42 -13.24 -19.22
C LEU A 310 -16.98 -14.46 -19.96
N SER A 311 -17.22 -15.56 -19.26
CA SER A 311 -17.76 -16.81 -19.83
C SER A 311 -19.24 -17.01 -19.49
N CYS A 312 -19.92 -15.99 -18.98
CA CYS A 312 -21.31 -16.07 -18.56
C CYS A 312 -22.25 -16.06 -19.76
N GLU A 313 -23.11 -17.08 -19.88
CA GLU A 313 -24.08 -17.23 -20.98
C GLU A 313 -25.47 -16.64 -20.65
N SER A 314 -25.56 -15.75 -19.67
CA SER A 314 -26.81 -15.08 -19.31
C SER A 314 -27.24 -14.09 -20.40
N LEU A 315 -28.53 -14.07 -20.75
CA LEU A 315 -29.06 -13.21 -21.83
C LEU A 315 -29.05 -11.71 -21.47
N ARG A 316 -29.20 -11.38 -20.19
CA ARG A 316 -29.20 -10.00 -19.68
C ARG A 316 -28.41 -9.97 -18.38
N GLY A 317 -27.40 -9.12 -18.28
CA GLY A 317 -26.55 -9.04 -17.10
C GLY A 317 -25.67 -10.27 -16.92
N VAL A 318 -25.43 -10.67 -15.68
CA VAL A 318 -24.60 -11.84 -15.33
C VAL A 318 -25.26 -12.68 -14.24
N CYS A 319 -24.92 -13.97 -14.16
CA CYS A 319 -25.43 -14.82 -13.09
C CYS A 319 -24.62 -14.71 -11.80
N ALA A 320 -25.25 -15.00 -10.66
CA ALA A 320 -24.63 -14.90 -9.34
C ALA A 320 -23.41 -15.83 -9.20
N LYS A 321 -23.49 -17.06 -9.70
CA LYS A 321 -22.36 -18.01 -9.65
C LYS A 321 -21.16 -17.60 -10.50
N CYS A 322 -21.34 -16.96 -11.66
CA CYS A 322 -20.23 -16.50 -12.49
C CYS A 322 -19.53 -15.26 -11.91
N TYR A 323 -20.24 -14.46 -11.12
CA TYR A 323 -19.67 -13.34 -10.38
C TYR A 323 -18.97 -13.82 -9.09
N GLY A 324 -19.68 -14.60 -8.28
CA GLY A 324 -19.22 -15.15 -7.01
C GLY A 324 -19.68 -14.34 -5.79
N ARG A 325 -18.75 -14.08 -4.88
CA ARG A 325 -18.95 -13.40 -3.60
C ARG A 325 -19.05 -11.89 -3.79
N ASN A 326 -20.03 -11.28 -3.15
CA ASN A 326 -20.04 -9.85 -2.91
C ASN A 326 -19.04 -9.52 -1.79
N LEU A 327 -17.99 -8.77 -2.14
CA LEU A 327 -16.90 -8.43 -1.24
C LEU A 327 -17.31 -7.50 -0.07
N ALA A 328 -18.46 -6.82 -0.17
CA ALA A 328 -18.96 -5.95 0.89
C ALA A 328 -19.76 -6.70 1.96
N SER A 329 -20.53 -7.72 1.56
CA SER A 329 -21.35 -8.51 2.49
C SER A 329 -20.70 -9.84 2.90
N GLY A 330 -19.68 -10.26 2.16
CA GLY A 330 -19.02 -11.54 2.37
C GLY A 330 -19.86 -12.75 1.98
N ARG A 331 -20.99 -12.57 1.29
CA ARG A 331 -21.89 -13.65 0.86
C ARG A 331 -21.94 -13.75 -0.66
N ILE A 332 -22.56 -14.78 -1.22
CA ILE A 332 -22.86 -14.82 -2.65
C ILE A 332 -23.67 -13.58 -3.05
N VAL A 333 -23.39 -13.03 -4.22
CA VAL A 333 -24.04 -11.81 -4.71
C VAL A 333 -25.55 -12.01 -4.87
N ASN A 334 -26.34 -10.98 -4.53
CA ASN A 334 -27.80 -11.07 -4.61
C ASN A 334 -28.31 -10.74 -6.01
N ILE A 335 -29.46 -11.32 -6.38
CA ILE A 335 -30.17 -10.93 -7.60
C ILE A 335 -30.60 -9.47 -7.51
N GLY A 336 -30.42 -8.72 -8.61
CA GLY A 336 -30.71 -7.29 -8.71
C GLY A 336 -29.55 -6.39 -8.32
N GLU A 337 -28.42 -6.93 -7.87
CA GLU A 337 -27.26 -6.14 -7.47
C GLU A 337 -26.54 -5.53 -8.69
N ALA A 338 -26.26 -4.23 -8.65
CA ALA A 338 -25.68 -3.46 -9.75
C ALA A 338 -24.14 -3.58 -9.78
N VAL A 339 -23.65 -4.79 -10.05
CA VAL A 339 -22.22 -5.14 -10.00
C VAL A 339 -21.36 -4.35 -10.97
N GLY A 340 -21.91 -3.88 -12.11
CA GLY A 340 -21.16 -3.05 -13.05
C GLY A 340 -20.82 -1.66 -12.52
N VAL A 341 -21.77 -1.01 -11.82
CA VAL A 341 -21.53 0.29 -11.15
C VAL A 341 -20.50 0.12 -10.03
N ILE A 342 -20.64 -0.95 -9.23
CA ILE A 342 -19.69 -1.28 -8.16
C ILE A 342 -18.28 -1.51 -8.73
N ALA A 343 -18.15 -2.25 -9.83
CA ALA A 343 -16.87 -2.50 -10.48
C ALA A 343 -16.22 -1.20 -11.00
N ALA A 344 -17.00 -0.34 -11.65
CA ALA A 344 -16.51 0.95 -12.14
C ALA A 344 -16.00 1.86 -11.00
N GLN A 345 -16.72 1.92 -9.87
CA GLN A 345 -16.30 2.67 -8.69
C GLN A 345 -15.05 2.07 -8.04
N SER A 346 -15.00 0.73 -7.94
CA SER A 346 -13.88 -0.01 -7.35
C SER A 346 -12.58 0.15 -8.14
N ILE A 347 -12.64 0.52 -9.41
CA ILE A 347 -11.46 0.87 -10.23
C ILE A 347 -11.20 2.39 -10.17
N GLY A 348 -12.26 3.19 -10.30
CA GLY A 348 -12.18 4.64 -10.43
C GLY A 348 -11.71 5.37 -9.17
N GLU A 349 -12.25 5.00 -8.00
CA GLU A 349 -11.86 5.63 -6.74
C GLU A 349 -10.38 5.33 -6.41
N PRO A 350 -9.89 4.08 -6.41
CA PRO A 350 -8.47 3.82 -6.17
C PRO A 350 -7.56 4.45 -7.23
N GLY A 351 -7.98 4.48 -8.50
CA GLY A 351 -7.21 5.18 -9.54
C GLY A 351 -7.03 6.68 -9.25
N THR A 352 -8.08 7.32 -8.73
CA THR A 352 -8.01 8.72 -8.26
C THR A 352 -7.06 8.82 -7.07
N GLN A 353 -7.20 7.95 -6.06
CA GLN A 353 -6.36 7.97 -4.87
C GLN A 353 -4.88 7.71 -5.16
N LEU A 354 -4.55 6.76 -6.04
CA LEU A 354 -3.18 6.47 -6.47
C LEU A 354 -2.55 7.69 -7.13
N THR A 355 -3.32 8.37 -7.97
CA THR A 355 -2.86 9.61 -8.60
C THR A 355 -2.61 10.69 -7.55
N LEU A 356 -3.53 10.91 -6.61
CA LEU A 356 -3.36 11.90 -5.54
C LEU A 356 -2.19 11.58 -4.58
N ARG A 357 -2.08 10.34 -4.10
CA ARG A 357 -1.07 9.92 -3.10
C ARG A 357 0.36 9.97 -3.65
N THR A 358 0.56 9.58 -4.91
CA THR A 358 1.91 9.56 -5.51
C THR A 358 2.45 10.97 -5.72
N PHE A 359 1.59 11.96 -5.97
CA PHE A 359 2.00 13.32 -6.31
C PHE A 359 1.96 14.31 -5.15
N HIS A 360 1.30 13.98 -4.03
CA HIS A 360 1.34 14.80 -2.80
C HIS A 360 2.72 14.81 -2.10
N ILE A 361 3.60 13.86 -2.42
CA ILE A 361 5.00 13.85 -1.97
C ILE A 361 5.86 14.81 -2.83
N GLY A 362 5.24 15.48 -3.82
CA GLY A 362 5.80 16.40 -4.80
C GLY A 362 6.88 17.31 -4.22
N GLY A 363 8.13 16.97 -4.53
CA GLY A 363 9.29 17.63 -3.98
C GLY A 363 10.48 16.70 -4.06
N THR A 364 10.45 15.63 -3.27
CA THR A 364 11.56 14.67 -3.16
C THR A 364 11.51 13.62 -4.26
N ALA A 365 12.65 13.39 -4.91
CA ALA A 365 12.84 12.21 -5.75
C ALA A 365 13.21 11.03 -4.84
N SER A 366 12.35 10.01 -4.77
CA SER A 366 12.68 8.67 -4.30
C SER A 366 12.52 7.73 -5.50
N ARG A 367 13.52 6.87 -5.73
CA ARG A 367 13.47 5.87 -6.80
C ARG A 367 12.89 4.58 -6.26
#